data_AF-A0A1G1GZW8-F1
#
_entry.id   AF-A0A1G1GZW8-F1
#
_cell.length_a   1.000
_cell.length_b   1.000
_cell.length_c   1.000
_cell.angle_alpha   90.00
_cell.angle_beta   90.00
_cell.angle_gamma   90.00
#
_symmetry.space_group_name_H-M   'P 1'
#
loop_
_entity.id
_entity.type
_entity.pdbx_description
1 polymer ?
#
loop_
_entity_poly.entity_id
_entity_poly.type
_entity_poly.pdbx_seq_one_letter_code
_entity_poly.pdbx_strand_id
1 'polypeptide(L)'
;MACSNGVKRIFLFSALISLILILSASAYGGGLSPEDKLFIVGAGAYEDKLWDVAALAFSRLLAEYPASKKAEEVTHLLGVCHTQMKEYQFAIKVFTGFLEKYPKSSMLQIVLIRLGEVYLKSDNQNEAVKIFQLISSSRDIDKNADAAIFTLGETYVKMGKYKEAVEEFRNFPQRFPESKFKNESYYWAGEALFNLENYKEAKNYYKKFYDLMPEHPLSDDALNGVAWCEYKSGALKPSLAAFNMLISKYPDSELIPAALFRTGNINLKLSKSNDALKAFQKLVEKYPKDRIAIDAHLELGKLYTQKKEYSKASPHFIKAQESEIIEMKTEASYYLGESEAAREKYNDAIAAYERIINYGISDMSWVSLAYVKIGVNKERLKLWDDARASYQMALEILEDKDLKTFAEGRLKVLKAREAGKN
;
A
#
# COMPACT_ATOMS: atom_id res chain seq x y z
N MET A 1 -18.06 -43.93 5.95
CA MET A 1 -19.26 -43.76 6.81
C MET A 1 -18.91 -43.66 8.31
N ALA A 2 -17.76 -43.07 8.70
CA ALA A 2 -17.32 -43.05 10.11
C ALA A 2 -16.99 -41.66 10.68
N CYS A 3 -17.19 -40.55 9.94
CA CYS A 3 -16.91 -39.19 10.43
C CYS A 3 -18.10 -38.45 11.06
N SER A 4 -19.33 -39.00 11.05
CA SER A 4 -20.51 -38.27 11.57
C SER A 4 -20.80 -38.49 13.06
N ASN A 5 -20.06 -39.39 13.74
CA ASN A 5 -20.32 -39.74 15.14
C ASN A 5 -19.47 -38.94 16.14
N GLY A 6 -18.32 -38.41 15.72
CA GLY A 6 -17.46 -37.56 16.55
C GLY A 6 -18.07 -36.17 16.79
N VAL A 7 -18.60 -35.54 15.74
CA VAL A 7 -19.24 -34.22 15.83
C VAL A 7 -20.53 -34.29 16.64
N LYS A 8 -21.37 -35.32 16.44
CA LYS A 8 -22.57 -35.53 17.25
C LYS A 8 -22.27 -35.75 18.75
N ARG A 9 -21.15 -36.42 19.09
CA ARG A 9 -20.74 -36.63 20.49
C ARG A 9 -20.26 -35.36 21.19
N ILE A 10 -19.58 -34.46 20.48
CA ILE A 10 -19.14 -33.17 21.03
C ILE A 10 -20.35 -32.26 21.29
N PHE A 11 -21.31 -32.21 20.36
CA PHE A 11 -22.57 -31.48 20.53
C PHE A 11 -23.45 -32.05 21.66
N LEU A 12 -23.46 -33.38 21.85
CA LEU A 12 -24.19 -34.01 22.95
C LEU A 12 -23.53 -33.77 24.31
N PHE A 13 -22.21 -33.64 24.37
CA PHE A 13 -21.48 -33.33 25.60
C PHE A 13 -21.63 -31.87 26.03
N SER A 14 -21.59 -30.92 25.08
CA SER A 14 -21.88 -29.51 25.40
C SER A 14 -23.34 -29.33 25.80
N ALA A 15 -24.29 -29.96 25.10
CA ALA A 15 -25.71 -29.93 25.47
C ALA A 15 -25.98 -30.57 26.85
N LEU A 16 -25.26 -31.62 27.24
CA LEU A 16 -25.36 -32.21 28.58
C LEU A 16 -24.81 -31.27 29.66
N ILE A 17 -23.69 -30.59 29.42
CA ILE A 17 -23.11 -29.62 30.37
C ILE A 17 -24.03 -28.40 30.50
N SER A 18 -24.62 -27.93 29.40
CA SER A 18 -25.66 -26.90 29.39
C SER A 18 -26.88 -27.33 30.21
N LEU A 19 -27.36 -28.55 30.03
CA LEU A 19 -28.51 -29.08 30.76
C LEU A 19 -28.19 -29.26 32.26
N ILE A 20 -26.96 -29.68 32.60
CA ILE A 20 -26.51 -29.90 33.99
C ILE A 20 -26.29 -28.57 34.71
N LEU A 21 -25.76 -27.53 34.06
CA LEU A 21 -25.64 -26.18 34.63
C LEU A 21 -27.01 -25.51 34.82
N ILE A 22 -27.94 -25.73 33.89
CA ILE A 22 -29.35 -25.28 33.97
C ILE A 22 -30.10 -26.04 35.08
N LEU A 23 -29.79 -27.32 35.31
CA LEU A 23 -30.37 -28.11 36.40
C LEU A 23 -29.72 -27.81 37.77
N SER A 24 -28.44 -27.45 37.85
CA SER A 24 -27.81 -27.03 39.11
C SER A 24 -28.24 -25.63 39.58
N ALA A 25 -28.84 -24.81 38.71
CA ALA A 25 -29.55 -23.58 39.10
C ALA A 25 -30.85 -23.85 39.89
N SER A 26 -31.26 -25.11 40.04
CA SER A 26 -32.27 -25.53 41.01
C SER A 26 -31.69 -25.83 42.40
N ALA A 27 -30.36 -25.97 42.52
CA ALA A 27 -29.68 -26.29 43.77
C ALA A 27 -29.07 -25.07 44.50
N TYR A 28 -28.94 -23.92 43.85
CA TYR A 28 -28.56 -22.65 44.49
C TYR A 28 -29.79 -21.78 44.78
N GLY A 29 -30.20 -21.73 46.04
CA GLY A 29 -30.89 -20.59 46.68
C GLY A 29 -32.31 -20.25 46.20
N GLY A 30 -33.30 -20.51 47.05
CA GLY A 30 -34.66 -19.99 46.87
C GLY A 30 -34.69 -18.46 46.85
N GLY A 31 -35.39 -17.88 45.86
CA GLY A 31 -35.71 -16.45 45.79
C GLY A 31 -35.58 -15.78 44.42
N LEU A 32 -34.80 -16.35 43.49
CA LEU A 32 -34.60 -15.76 42.16
C LEU A 32 -35.73 -16.10 41.19
N SER A 33 -36.17 -15.10 40.41
CA SER A 33 -37.16 -15.31 39.37
C SER A 33 -36.59 -16.18 38.22
N PRO A 34 -37.43 -16.89 37.45
CA PRO A 34 -36.97 -17.65 36.29
C PRO A 34 -36.19 -16.82 35.26
N GLU A 35 -36.56 -15.56 35.04
CA GLU A 35 -35.83 -14.65 34.15
C GLU A 35 -34.43 -14.29 34.70
N ASP A 36 -34.28 -14.13 36.02
CA ASP A 36 -32.98 -13.88 36.66
C ASP A 36 -32.05 -15.07 36.50
N LYS A 37 -32.58 -16.30 36.61
CA LYS A 37 -31.79 -17.53 36.40
C LYS A 37 -31.26 -17.62 34.97
N LEU A 38 -32.12 -17.34 33.97
CA LEU A 38 -31.70 -17.33 32.56
C LEU A 38 -30.65 -16.25 32.31
N PHE A 39 -30.81 -15.07 32.90
CA PHE A 39 -29.84 -13.99 32.79
C PHE A 39 -28.48 -14.37 33.38
N ILE A 40 -28.45 -14.91 34.61
CA ILE A 40 -27.21 -15.32 35.28
C ILE A 40 -26.49 -16.40 34.47
N VAL A 41 -27.20 -17.40 33.96
CA VAL A 41 -26.61 -18.44 33.11
C VAL A 41 -26.03 -17.83 31.84
N GLY A 42 -26.78 -16.95 31.17
CA GLY A 42 -26.33 -16.30 29.94
C GLY A 42 -25.12 -15.38 30.16
N ALA A 43 -25.14 -14.58 31.23
CA ALA A 43 -24.07 -13.66 31.59
C ALA A 43 -22.79 -14.40 32.00
N GLY A 44 -22.90 -15.44 32.83
CA GLY A 44 -21.75 -16.27 33.21
C GLY A 44 -21.14 -16.97 31.99
N ALA A 45 -21.99 -17.57 31.13
CA ALA A 45 -21.52 -18.17 29.88
C ALA A 45 -20.86 -17.14 28.94
N TYR A 46 -21.36 -15.90 28.91
CA TYR A 46 -20.78 -14.80 28.13
C TYR A 46 -19.39 -14.42 28.65
N GLU A 47 -19.22 -14.30 29.97
CA GLU A 47 -17.92 -14.05 30.61
C GLU A 47 -16.92 -15.17 30.33
N ASP A 48 -17.38 -16.42 30.36
CA ASP A 48 -16.61 -17.61 30.02
C ASP A 48 -16.39 -17.81 28.51
N LYS A 49 -16.91 -16.89 27.68
CA LYS A 49 -16.83 -16.92 26.20
C LYS A 49 -17.48 -18.16 25.56
N LEU A 50 -18.43 -18.78 26.26
CA LEU A 50 -19.29 -19.84 25.77
C LEU A 50 -20.46 -19.22 25.00
N TRP A 51 -20.15 -18.66 23.83
CA TRP A 51 -21.07 -17.81 23.04
C TRP A 51 -22.37 -18.50 22.65
N ASP A 52 -22.32 -19.80 22.38
CA ASP A 52 -23.47 -20.62 22.02
C ASP A 52 -24.42 -20.83 23.20
N VAL A 53 -23.88 -21.14 24.39
CA VAL A 53 -24.64 -21.28 25.64
C VAL A 53 -25.25 -19.94 26.06
N ALA A 54 -24.47 -18.87 25.98
CA ALA A 54 -24.92 -17.51 26.27
C ALA A 54 -26.06 -17.10 25.33
N ALA A 55 -25.88 -17.25 24.02
CA ALA A 55 -26.88 -16.92 23.02
C ALA A 55 -28.18 -17.72 23.22
N LEU A 56 -28.10 -19.00 23.59
CA LEU A 56 -29.27 -19.83 23.88
C LEU A 56 -30.05 -19.32 25.10
N ALA A 57 -29.35 -19.04 26.21
CA ALA A 57 -29.96 -18.54 27.44
C ALA A 57 -30.61 -17.16 27.23
N PHE A 58 -29.93 -16.26 26.52
CA PHE A 58 -30.43 -14.93 26.16
C PHE A 58 -31.64 -15.00 25.24
N SER A 59 -31.60 -15.83 24.20
CA SER A 59 -32.72 -16.03 23.27
C SER A 59 -33.97 -16.53 24.01
N ARG A 60 -33.78 -17.47 24.94
CA ARG A 60 -34.87 -18.01 25.77
C ARG A 60 -35.46 -16.95 26.70
N LEU A 61 -34.62 -16.13 27.34
CA LEU A 61 -35.08 -15.02 28.17
C LEU A 61 -35.96 -14.06 27.37
N LEU A 62 -35.51 -13.64 26.17
CA LEU A 62 -36.27 -12.72 25.32
C LEU A 62 -37.58 -13.31 24.79
N ALA A 63 -37.63 -14.63 24.59
CA ALA A 63 -38.83 -15.33 24.12
C ALA A 63 -39.87 -15.54 25.23
N GLU A 64 -39.45 -15.98 26.42
CA GLU A 64 -40.34 -16.29 27.55
C GLU A 64 -40.73 -15.01 28.34
N TYR A 65 -39.85 -14.01 28.37
CA TYR A 65 -40.00 -12.78 29.16
C TYR A 65 -39.75 -11.51 28.32
N PRO A 66 -40.55 -11.26 27.25
CA PRO A 66 -40.31 -10.16 26.31
C PRO A 66 -40.44 -8.75 26.90
N ALA A 67 -41.07 -8.62 28.08
CA ALA A 67 -41.23 -7.39 28.85
C ALA A 67 -40.21 -7.26 30.01
N SER A 68 -39.21 -8.15 30.07
CA SER A 68 -38.17 -8.09 31.11
C SER A 68 -37.46 -6.75 31.12
N LYS A 69 -37.15 -6.23 32.31
CA LYS A 69 -36.32 -5.02 32.44
C LYS A 69 -34.90 -5.20 31.88
N LYS A 70 -34.46 -6.45 31.69
CA LYS A 70 -33.15 -6.81 31.13
C LYS A 70 -33.19 -7.01 29.61
N ALA A 71 -34.36 -6.86 28.97
CA ALA A 71 -34.52 -7.23 27.57
C ALA A 71 -33.61 -6.42 26.63
N GLU A 72 -33.36 -5.14 26.92
CA GLU A 72 -32.43 -4.30 26.14
C GLU A 72 -31.00 -4.83 26.24
N GLU A 73 -30.49 -4.96 27.47
CA GLU A 73 -29.14 -5.47 27.75
C GLU A 73 -28.91 -6.85 27.13
N VAL A 74 -29.86 -7.77 27.33
CA VAL A 74 -29.82 -9.14 26.81
C VAL A 74 -29.84 -9.15 25.28
N THR A 75 -30.61 -8.27 24.63
CA THR A 75 -30.63 -8.18 23.17
C THR A 75 -29.27 -7.71 22.62
N HIS A 76 -28.64 -6.73 23.28
CA HIS A 76 -27.29 -6.30 22.92
C HIS A 76 -26.28 -7.46 23.10
N LEU A 77 -26.27 -8.14 24.25
CA LEU A 77 -25.35 -9.27 24.52
C LEU A 77 -25.56 -10.43 23.54
N LEU A 78 -26.81 -10.73 23.18
CA LEU A 78 -27.14 -11.72 22.16
C LEU A 78 -26.50 -11.38 20.82
N GLY A 79 -26.65 -10.13 20.35
CA GLY A 79 -26.02 -9.69 19.10
C GLY A 79 -24.50 -9.80 19.15
N VAL A 80 -23.87 -9.53 20.30
CA VAL A 80 -22.43 -9.74 20.49
C VAL A 80 -22.06 -11.23 20.41
N CYS A 81 -22.82 -12.12 21.06
CA CYS A 81 -22.57 -13.57 20.97
C CYS A 81 -22.55 -14.05 19.51
N HIS A 82 -23.57 -13.68 18.73
CA HIS A 82 -23.62 -14.04 17.31
C HIS A 82 -22.49 -13.42 16.49
N THR A 83 -22.04 -12.22 16.84
CA THR A 83 -20.86 -11.59 16.23
C THR A 83 -19.60 -12.41 16.50
N GLN A 84 -19.39 -12.91 17.73
CA GLN A 84 -18.24 -13.72 18.08
C GLN A 84 -18.28 -15.11 17.41
N MET A 85 -19.47 -15.66 17.22
CA MET A 85 -19.70 -16.88 16.45
C MET A 85 -19.56 -16.69 14.92
N LYS A 86 -19.29 -15.46 14.45
CA LYS A 86 -19.24 -15.06 13.03
C LYS A 86 -20.57 -15.24 12.29
N GLU A 87 -21.67 -15.32 13.01
CA GLU A 87 -23.02 -15.39 12.48
C GLU A 87 -23.54 -13.98 12.17
N TYR A 88 -22.84 -13.29 11.27
CA TYR A 88 -23.03 -11.85 11.05
C TYR A 88 -24.44 -11.47 10.64
N GLN A 89 -25.10 -12.29 9.81
CA GLN A 89 -26.49 -12.04 9.40
C GLN A 89 -27.47 -12.08 10.58
N PHE A 90 -27.24 -12.98 11.54
CA PHE A 90 -28.05 -13.05 12.75
C PHE A 90 -27.76 -11.87 13.67
N ALA A 91 -26.48 -11.54 13.87
CA ALA A 91 -26.09 -10.37 14.66
C ALA A 91 -26.68 -9.06 14.09
N ILE A 92 -26.62 -8.88 12.77
CA ILE A 92 -27.26 -7.74 12.08
C ILE A 92 -28.75 -7.71 12.40
N LYS A 93 -29.47 -8.82 12.23
CA LYS A 93 -30.92 -8.89 12.52
C LYS A 93 -31.25 -8.56 13.98
N VAL A 94 -30.43 -9.04 14.93
CA VAL A 94 -30.62 -8.76 16.36
C VAL A 94 -30.42 -7.28 16.64
N PHE A 95 -29.35 -6.66 16.13
CA PHE A 95 -29.07 -5.25 16.36
C PHE A 95 -30.04 -4.32 15.62
N THR A 96 -30.44 -4.63 14.37
CA THR A 96 -31.46 -3.82 13.69
C THR A 96 -32.81 -3.90 14.41
N GLY A 97 -33.20 -5.09 14.88
CA GLY A 97 -34.39 -5.27 15.70
C GLY A 97 -34.33 -4.52 17.03
N PHE A 98 -33.14 -4.40 17.63
CA PHE A 98 -32.93 -3.54 18.81
C PHE A 98 -33.26 -2.08 18.49
N LEU A 99 -32.73 -1.53 17.39
CA LEU A 99 -32.93 -0.14 17.00
C LEU A 99 -34.42 0.18 16.72
N GLU A 100 -35.15 -0.78 16.15
CA GLU A 100 -36.59 -0.67 15.90
C GLU A 100 -37.42 -0.74 17.19
N LYS A 101 -37.10 -1.69 18.08
CA LYS A 101 -37.89 -1.94 19.30
C LYS A 101 -37.60 -0.95 20.42
N TYR A 102 -36.36 -0.45 20.51
CA TYR A 102 -35.90 0.42 21.60
C TYR A 102 -35.31 1.75 21.10
N PRO A 103 -36.04 2.56 20.30
CA PRO A 103 -35.52 3.77 19.66
C PRO A 103 -35.25 4.94 20.61
N LYS A 104 -35.45 4.75 21.92
CA LYS A 104 -35.13 5.73 22.98
C LYS A 104 -34.22 5.14 24.06
N SER A 105 -33.64 3.96 23.83
CA SER A 105 -32.73 3.31 24.77
C SER A 105 -31.49 4.17 25.00
N SER A 106 -30.99 4.17 26.23
CA SER A 106 -29.65 4.71 26.54
C SER A 106 -28.53 3.91 25.89
N MET A 107 -28.79 2.67 25.44
CA MET A 107 -27.82 1.79 24.78
C MET A 107 -27.76 1.95 23.25
N LEU A 108 -28.50 2.90 22.66
CA LEU A 108 -28.54 3.06 21.20
C LEU A 108 -27.16 3.24 20.58
N GLN A 109 -26.30 4.10 21.16
CA GLN A 109 -24.99 4.37 20.58
C GLN A 109 -24.07 3.15 20.61
N ILE A 110 -24.04 2.40 21.72
CA ILE A 110 -23.24 1.17 21.78
C ILE A 110 -23.75 0.12 20.79
N VAL A 111 -25.07 0.00 20.60
CA VAL A 111 -25.64 -0.93 19.62
C VAL A 111 -25.33 -0.50 18.18
N LEU A 112 -25.38 0.80 17.87
CA LEU A 112 -24.96 1.32 16.55
C LEU A 112 -23.48 1.03 16.30
N ILE A 113 -22.61 1.22 17.30
CA ILE A 113 -21.19 0.89 17.18
C ILE A 113 -21.03 -0.60 16.83
N ARG A 114 -21.69 -1.49 17.58
CA ARG A 114 -21.63 -2.94 17.32
C ARG A 114 -22.16 -3.30 15.95
N LEU A 115 -23.28 -2.71 15.52
CA LEU A 115 -23.84 -2.98 14.21
C LEU A 115 -22.90 -2.54 13.07
N GLY A 116 -22.27 -1.36 13.19
CA GLY A 116 -21.27 -0.89 12.24
C GLY A 116 -20.05 -1.82 12.17
N GLU A 117 -19.55 -2.28 13.33
CA GLU A 117 -18.46 -3.27 13.40
C GLU A 117 -18.83 -4.59 12.70
N VAL A 118 -20.07 -5.09 12.89
CA VAL A 118 -20.54 -6.31 12.22
C VAL A 118 -20.61 -6.10 10.71
N TYR A 119 -21.12 -4.97 10.24
CA TYR A 119 -21.16 -4.68 8.81
C TYR A 119 -19.76 -4.67 8.17
N LEU A 120 -18.76 -4.08 8.83
CA LEU A 120 -17.37 -4.16 8.36
C LEU A 120 -16.83 -5.59 8.34
N LYS A 121 -17.10 -6.38 9.37
CA LYS A 121 -16.69 -7.80 9.44
C LYS A 121 -17.37 -8.67 8.38
N SER A 122 -18.55 -8.26 7.90
CA SER A 122 -19.27 -8.92 6.82
C SER A 122 -19.05 -8.29 5.44
N ASP A 123 -18.02 -7.44 5.30
CA ASP A 123 -17.64 -6.73 4.06
C ASP A 123 -18.71 -5.78 3.48
N ASN A 124 -19.67 -5.36 4.32
CA ASN A 124 -20.73 -4.41 3.97
C ASN A 124 -20.31 -2.98 4.33
N GLN A 125 -19.26 -2.47 3.67
CA GLN A 125 -18.65 -1.18 4.00
C GLN A 125 -19.62 0.00 3.87
N ASN A 126 -20.49 0.00 2.86
CA ASN A 126 -21.47 1.08 2.66
C ASN A 126 -22.47 1.16 3.82
N GLU A 127 -22.92 0.01 4.31
CA GLU A 127 -23.86 -0.10 5.43
C GLU A 127 -23.18 0.32 6.74
N ALA A 128 -21.93 -0.11 6.96
CA ALA A 128 -21.13 0.34 8.09
C ALA A 128 -20.99 1.88 8.12
N VAL A 129 -20.67 2.49 6.98
CA VAL A 129 -20.58 3.95 6.84
C VAL A 129 -21.90 4.62 7.23
N LYS A 130 -23.04 4.15 6.72
CA LYS A 130 -24.36 4.70 7.08
C LYS A 130 -24.58 4.65 8.59
N ILE A 131 -24.25 3.54 9.24
CA ILE A 131 -24.41 3.37 10.69
C ILE A 131 -23.49 4.31 11.47
N PHE A 132 -22.20 4.40 11.12
CA PHE A 132 -21.28 5.30 11.82
C PHE A 132 -21.58 6.78 11.56
N GLN A 133 -22.11 7.13 10.38
CA GLN A 133 -22.59 8.49 10.09
C GLN A 133 -23.73 8.91 11.03
N LEU A 134 -24.62 7.98 11.41
CA LEU A 134 -25.68 8.27 12.39
C LEU A 134 -25.09 8.63 13.75
N ILE A 135 -24.01 7.94 14.16
CA ILE A 135 -23.29 8.29 15.40
C ILE A 135 -22.59 9.64 15.22
N SER A 136 -21.89 9.84 14.09
CA SER A 136 -21.11 11.06 13.86
C SER A 136 -21.98 12.32 13.85
N SER A 137 -23.20 12.21 13.33
CA SER A 137 -24.17 13.32 13.22
C SER A 137 -25.00 13.56 14.49
N SER A 138 -24.82 12.75 15.54
CA SER A 138 -25.54 12.91 16.80
C SER A 138 -25.12 14.20 17.53
N ARG A 139 -26.06 14.89 18.17
CA ARG A 139 -25.76 16.06 19.00
C ARG A 139 -25.00 15.68 20.28
N ASP A 140 -25.36 14.53 20.85
CA ASP A 140 -24.81 14.02 22.10
C ASP A 140 -24.00 12.75 21.83
N ILE A 141 -22.84 12.90 21.19
CA ILE A 141 -21.95 11.77 20.87
C ILE A 141 -21.36 11.20 22.16
N ASP A 142 -21.45 9.88 22.33
CA ASP A 142 -20.79 9.19 23.44
C ASP A 142 -19.27 9.37 23.32
N LYS A 143 -18.62 9.75 24.42
CA LYS A 143 -17.16 9.85 24.51
C LYS A 143 -16.44 8.54 24.13
N ASN A 144 -17.12 7.40 24.22
CA ASN A 144 -16.62 6.08 23.88
C ASN A 144 -16.85 5.70 22.40
N ALA A 145 -17.45 6.58 21.60
CA ALA A 145 -17.64 6.39 20.16
C ALA A 145 -16.39 6.71 19.33
N ASP A 146 -15.29 7.10 19.97
CA ASP A 146 -14.04 7.51 19.34
C ASP A 146 -13.51 6.46 18.34
N ALA A 147 -13.47 5.18 18.73
CA ALA A 147 -13.04 4.09 17.85
C ALA A 147 -13.93 3.95 16.60
N ALA A 148 -15.25 4.12 16.76
CA ALA A 148 -16.20 4.00 15.66
C ALA A 148 -16.09 5.17 14.67
N ILE A 149 -15.93 6.40 15.18
CA ILE A 149 -15.73 7.58 14.33
C ILE A 149 -14.37 7.56 13.65
N PHE A 150 -13.33 7.08 14.32
CA PHE A 150 -12.03 6.88 13.69
C PHE A 150 -12.11 5.86 12.55
N THR A 151 -12.78 4.73 12.82
CA THR A 151 -13.02 3.68 11.83
C THR A 151 -13.84 4.18 10.64
N LEU A 152 -14.80 5.08 10.85
CA LEU A 152 -15.54 5.74 9.78
C LEU A 152 -14.60 6.52 8.85
N GLY A 153 -13.69 7.31 9.42
CA GLY A 153 -12.66 8.02 8.67
C GLY A 153 -11.77 7.08 7.85
N GLU A 154 -11.27 6.00 8.46
CA GLU A 154 -10.44 5.00 7.77
C GLU A 154 -11.22 4.30 6.64
N THR A 155 -12.49 4.02 6.87
CA THR A 155 -13.37 3.40 5.87
C THR A 155 -13.57 4.35 4.69
N TYR A 156 -13.74 5.66 4.94
CA TYR A 156 -13.78 6.64 3.85
C TYR A 156 -12.48 6.69 3.05
N VAL A 157 -11.31 6.63 3.69
CA VAL A 157 -10.01 6.56 2.99
C VAL A 157 -9.95 5.33 2.09
N LYS A 158 -10.30 4.14 2.62
CA LYS A 158 -10.32 2.88 1.83
C LYS A 158 -11.27 2.95 0.64
N MET A 159 -12.38 3.67 0.77
CA MET A 159 -13.35 3.89 -0.30
C MET A 159 -12.97 5.02 -1.28
N GLY A 160 -11.84 5.70 -1.07
CA GLY A 160 -11.43 6.87 -1.87
C GLY A 160 -12.27 8.13 -1.61
N LYS A 161 -13.11 8.14 -0.57
CA LYS A 161 -13.96 9.27 -0.14
C LYS A 161 -13.16 10.24 0.72
N TYR A 162 -12.11 10.81 0.14
CA TYR A 162 -11.11 11.56 0.90
C TYR A 162 -11.65 12.86 1.52
N LYS A 163 -12.65 13.53 0.90
CA LYS A 163 -13.22 14.75 1.46
C LYS A 163 -13.94 14.47 2.78
N GLU A 164 -14.72 13.41 2.82
CA GLU A 164 -15.44 12.94 3.99
C GLU A 164 -14.46 12.46 5.08
N ALA A 165 -13.41 11.74 4.69
CA ALA A 165 -12.34 11.33 5.62
C ALA A 165 -11.67 12.55 6.29
N VAL A 166 -11.33 13.58 5.51
CA VAL A 166 -10.71 14.81 6.06
C VAL A 166 -11.61 15.47 7.09
N GLU A 167 -12.91 15.56 6.84
CA GLU A 167 -13.86 16.17 7.77
C GLU A 167 -13.91 15.40 9.11
N GLU A 168 -13.98 14.07 9.06
CA GLU A 168 -14.00 13.25 10.28
C GLU A 168 -12.69 13.39 11.07
N PHE A 169 -11.53 13.24 10.41
CA PHE A 169 -10.23 13.26 11.09
C PHE A 169 -9.82 14.65 11.58
N ARG A 170 -10.25 15.72 10.91
CA ARG A 170 -9.96 17.11 11.30
C ARG A 170 -10.68 17.50 12.58
N ASN A 171 -11.93 17.07 12.74
CA ASN A 171 -12.75 17.38 13.91
C ASN A 171 -12.53 16.40 15.07
N PHE A 172 -11.86 15.26 14.80
CA PHE A 172 -11.64 14.20 15.77
C PHE A 172 -10.97 14.68 17.07
N PRO A 173 -9.87 15.47 17.04
CA PRO A 173 -9.20 15.90 18.27
C PRO A 173 -10.04 16.79 19.18
N GLN A 174 -10.97 17.58 18.62
CA GLN A 174 -11.86 18.44 19.37
C GLN A 174 -13.03 17.65 19.96
N ARG A 175 -13.54 16.64 19.23
CA ARG A 175 -14.64 15.77 19.66
C ARG A 175 -14.19 14.75 20.70
N PHE A 176 -12.97 14.23 20.55
CA PHE A 176 -12.41 13.16 21.40
C PHE A 176 -11.01 13.52 21.92
N PRO A 177 -10.86 14.57 22.76
CA PRO A 177 -9.57 15.06 23.22
C PRO A 177 -8.76 14.05 24.06
N GLU A 178 -9.42 13.06 24.67
CA GLU A 178 -8.80 12.02 25.49
C GLU A 178 -8.62 10.68 24.74
N SER A 179 -9.01 10.61 23.46
CA SER A 179 -8.88 9.38 22.69
C SER A 179 -7.43 9.07 22.38
N LYS A 180 -7.07 7.78 22.45
CA LYS A 180 -5.77 7.29 21.97
C LYS A 180 -5.54 7.55 20.48
N PHE A 181 -6.62 7.68 19.70
CA PHE A 181 -6.57 7.93 18.26
C PHE A 181 -6.42 9.42 17.92
N LYS A 182 -6.49 10.32 18.92
CA LYS A 182 -6.44 11.78 18.71
C LYS A 182 -5.24 12.21 17.87
N ASN A 183 -4.05 11.72 18.22
CA ASN A 183 -2.85 12.15 17.53
C ASN A 183 -2.75 11.45 16.18
N GLU A 184 -3.10 10.16 16.11
CA GLU A 184 -3.12 9.38 14.86
C GLU A 184 -4.08 9.95 13.81
N SER A 185 -5.18 10.60 14.23
CA SER A 185 -6.11 11.25 13.30
C SER A 185 -5.42 12.32 12.44
N TYR A 186 -4.35 12.94 12.93
CA TYR A 186 -3.57 13.89 12.13
C TYR A 186 -2.85 13.21 10.96
N TYR A 187 -2.33 11.98 11.15
CA TYR A 187 -1.71 11.23 10.05
C TYR A 187 -2.74 10.93 8.96
N TRP A 188 -3.90 10.39 9.34
CA TRP A 188 -4.95 10.03 8.39
C TRP A 188 -5.60 11.24 7.69
N ALA A 189 -5.72 12.37 8.38
CA ALA A 189 -6.07 13.63 7.73
C ALA A 189 -5.02 14.04 6.68
N GLY A 190 -3.73 13.84 6.98
CA GLY A 190 -2.62 14.03 6.05
C GLY A 190 -2.75 13.16 4.80
N GLU A 191 -2.97 11.85 4.97
CA GLU A 191 -3.18 10.88 3.89
C GLU A 191 -4.35 11.27 2.98
N ALA A 192 -5.51 11.58 3.58
CA ALA A 192 -6.68 11.98 2.81
C ALA A 192 -6.45 13.30 2.06
N LEU A 193 -5.79 14.29 2.67
CA LEU A 193 -5.43 15.55 2.02
C LEU A 193 -4.40 15.37 0.90
N PHE A 194 -3.44 14.46 1.08
CA PHE A 194 -2.44 14.14 0.05
C PHE A 194 -3.11 13.57 -1.21
N ASN A 195 -4.06 12.65 -1.03
CA ASN A 195 -4.84 12.09 -2.13
C ASN A 195 -5.80 13.09 -2.79
N LEU A 196 -6.17 14.17 -2.09
CA LEU A 196 -6.88 15.32 -2.66
C LEU A 196 -5.95 16.34 -3.35
N GLU A 197 -4.65 16.03 -3.44
CA GLU A 197 -3.60 16.91 -3.96
C GLU A 197 -3.44 18.24 -3.18
N ASN A 198 -4.02 18.33 -1.97
CA ASN A 198 -3.84 19.47 -1.08
C ASN A 198 -2.55 19.30 -0.27
N TYR A 199 -1.43 19.29 -0.98
CA TYR A 199 -0.11 19.00 -0.43
C TYR A 199 0.33 19.98 0.67
N LYS A 200 -0.10 21.25 0.58
CA LYS A 200 0.22 22.27 1.59
C LYS A 200 -0.38 21.91 2.94
N GLU A 201 -1.65 21.54 2.96
CA GLU A 201 -2.33 21.19 4.20
C GLU A 201 -1.91 19.80 4.69
N ALA A 202 -1.84 18.81 3.79
CA ALA A 202 -1.38 17.45 4.09
C ALA A 202 -0.04 17.45 4.84
N LYS A 203 0.94 18.24 4.34
CA LYS A 203 2.22 18.44 5.01
C LYS A 203 2.09 18.88 6.46
N ASN A 204 1.22 19.84 6.74
CA ASN A 204 1.06 20.38 8.09
C ASN A 204 0.49 19.32 9.04
N TYR A 205 -0.43 18.49 8.55
CA TYR A 205 -1.00 17.37 9.29
C TYR A 205 0.03 16.28 9.58
N TYR A 206 0.81 15.84 8.58
CA TYR A 206 1.90 14.89 8.80
C TYR A 206 2.95 15.40 9.78
N LYS A 207 3.36 16.68 9.65
CA LYS A 207 4.29 17.30 10.60
C LYS A 207 3.74 17.31 12.02
N LYS A 208 2.47 17.71 12.18
CA LYS A 208 1.81 17.73 13.48
C LYS A 208 1.75 16.34 14.12
N PHE A 209 1.41 15.31 13.33
CA PHE A 209 1.45 13.93 13.79
C PHE A 209 2.87 13.56 14.26
N TYR A 210 3.88 13.79 13.43
CA TYR A 210 5.27 13.47 13.72
C TYR A 210 5.79 14.16 14.99
N ASP A 211 5.48 15.45 15.15
CA ASP A 211 5.92 16.25 16.31
C ASP A 211 5.29 15.73 17.62
N LEU A 212 4.06 15.20 17.56
CA LEU A 212 3.34 14.65 18.71
C LEU A 212 3.71 13.20 19.02
N MET A 213 4.06 12.42 18.00
CA MET A 213 4.18 10.96 18.08
C MET A 213 5.46 10.44 17.38
N PRO A 214 6.66 10.98 17.65
CA PRO A 214 7.86 10.64 16.86
C PRO A 214 8.21 9.14 16.89
N GLU A 215 7.92 8.42 17.97
CA GLU A 215 8.22 6.98 18.09
C GLU A 215 7.09 6.06 17.58
N HIS A 216 6.04 6.61 16.97
CA HIS A 216 4.94 5.80 16.43
C HIS A 216 5.37 4.99 15.20
N PRO A 217 4.82 3.78 14.98
CA PRO A 217 5.10 2.98 13.77
C PRO A 217 4.74 3.62 12.42
N LEU A 218 4.11 4.80 12.40
CA LEU A 218 3.75 5.56 11.19
C LEU A 218 4.59 6.84 11.04
N SER A 219 5.58 7.05 11.90
CA SER A 219 6.36 8.30 11.91
C SER A 219 7.30 8.40 10.71
N ASP A 220 7.82 7.29 10.23
CA ASP A 220 8.57 7.21 8.98
C ASP A 220 7.66 7.47 7.77
N ASP A 221 6.46 6.89 7.75
CA ASP A 221 5.41 7.21 6.77
C ASP A 221 5.04 8.70 6.78
N ALA A 222 4.90 9.31 7.95
CA ALA A 222 4.60 10.73 8.06
C ALA A 222 5.73 11.61 7.51
N LEU A 223 7.00 11.28 7.79
CA LEU A 223 8.13 12.00 7.17
C LEU A 223 8.19 11.80 5.66
N ASN A 224 7.89 10.60 5.18
CA ASN A 224 7.77 10.31 3.76
C ASN A 224 6.63 11.15 3.13
N GLY A 225 5.48 11.24 3.79
CA GLY A 225 4.35 12.10 3.41
C GLY A 225 4.75 13.57 3.32
N VAL A 226 5.49 14.10 4.30
CA VAL A 226 6.06 15.46 4.25
C VAL A 226 6.97 15.63 3.03
N ALA A 227 7.88 14.67 2.78
CA ALA A 227 8.82 14.74 1.67
C ALA A 227 8.13 14.72 0.30
N TRP A 228 7.08 13.91 0.16
CA TRP A 228 6.27 13.84 -1.05
C TRP A 228 5.41 15.09 -1.26
N CYS A 229 4.79 15.63 -0.21
CA CYS A 229 4.05 16.90 -0.28
C CYS A 229 4.94 18.03 -0.81
N GLU A 230 6.16 18.16 -0.27
CA GLU A 230 7.12 19.17 -0.72
C GLU A 230 7.57 18.90 -2.16
N TYR A 231 7.82 17.64 -2.53
CA TYR A 231 8.21 17.27 -3.90
C TYR A 231 7.13 17.65 -4.91
N LYS A 232 5.87 17.27 -4.63
CA LYS A 232 4.71 17.54 -5.50
C LYS A 232 4.38 19.02 -5.59
N SER A 233 4.72 19.79 -4.57
CA SER A 233 4.62 21.26 -4.57
C SER A 233 5.79 21.96 -5.30
N GLY A 234 6.76 21.20 -5.85
CA GLY A 234 7.94 21.74 -6.52
C GLY A 234 9.05 22.22 -5.57
N ALA A 235 8.86 22.07 -4.26
CA ALA A 235 9.80 22.48 -3.22
C ALA A 235 10.90 21.42 -3.04
N LEU A 236 11.79 21.32 -4.03
CA LEU A 236 12.84 20.28 -4.10
C LEU A 236 13.79 20.29 -2.90
N LYS A 237 14.22 21.47 -2.41
CA LYS A 237 15.13 21.57 -1.26
C LYS A 237 14.46 21.12 0.06
N PRO A 238 13.24 21.60 0.41
CA PRO A 238 12.49 21.05 1.55
C PRO A 238 12.20 19.55 1.44
N SER A 239 11.83 19.06 0.25
CA SER A 239 11.61 17.63 0.02
C SER A 239 12.87 16.80 0.30
N LEU A 240 14.02 17.24 -0.21
CA LEU A 240 15.31 16.61 0.06
C LEU A 240 15.65 16.57 1.55
N ALA A 241 15.34 17.64 2.29
CA ALA A 241 15.57 17.70 3.73
C ALA A 241 14.71 16.67 4.48
N ALA A 242 13.44 16.51 4.10
CA ALA A 242 12.54 15.53 4.71
C ALA A 242 12.95 14.07 4.40
N PHE A 243 13.31 13.75 3.15
CA PHE A 243 13.84 12.42 2.83
C PHE A 243 15.14 12.10 3.58
N ASN A 244 16.04 13.07 3.71
CA ASN A 244 17.27 12.88 4.50
C ASN A 244 16.98 12.68 5.99
N MET A 245 15.97 13.38 6.53
CA MET A 245 15.53 13.18 7.91
C MET A 245 14.97 11.77 8.11
N LEU A 246 14.14 11.27 7.19
CA LEU A 246 13.65 9.89 7.18
C LEU A 246 14.82 8.89 7.20
N ILE A 247 15.77 9.03 6.27
CA ILE A 247 16.96 8.16 6.17
C ILE A 247 17.82 8.18 7.44
N SER A 248 17.91 9.34 8.10
CA SER A 248 18.74 9.49 9.30
C SER A 248 18.05 9.00 10.57
N LYS A 249 16.74 9.15 10.68
CA LYS A 249 15.97 8.85 11.91
C LYS A 249 15.44 7.42 11.93
N TYR A 250 15.11 6.85 10.77
CA TYR A 250 14.52 5.51 10.64
C TYR A 250 15.36 4.64 9.69
N PRO A 251 16.63 4.34 10.03
CA PRO A 251 17.56 3.63 9.13
C PRO A 251 17.13 2.20 8.75
N ASP A 252 16.18 1.64 9.50
CA ASP A 252 15.62 0.29 9.33
C ASP A 252 14.24 0.30 8.64
N SER A 253 13.71 1.48 8.28
CA SER A 253 12.42 1.59 7.57
C SER A 253 12.50 0.93 6.18
N GLU A 254 11.40 0.27 5.79
CA GLU A 254 11.24 -0.29 4.44
C GLU A 254 11.19 0.80 3.35
N LEU A 255 10.98 2.06 3.74
CA LEU A 255 10.95 3.21 2.83
C LEU A 255 12.35 3.70 2.43
N ILE A 256 13.42 3.24 3.09
CA ILE A 256 14.77 3.77 2.87
C ILE A 256 15.27 3.58 1.42
N PRO A 257 15.08 2.43 0.75
CA PRO A 257 15.49 2.28 -0.65
C PRO A 257 14.85 3.33 -1.56
N ALA A 258 13.53 3.51 -1.44
CA ALA A 258 12.78 4.51 -2.19
C ALA A 258 13.24 5.94 -1.85
N ALA A 259 13.45 6.25 -0.56
CA ALA A 259 13.91 7.57 -0.11
C ALA A 259 15.31 7.91 -0.66
N LEU A 260 16.25 6.96 -0.67
CA LEU A 260 17.59 7.16 -1.24
C LEU A 260 17.52 7.41 -2.75
N PHE A 261 16.70 6.64 -3.46
CA PHE A 261 16.49 6.84 -4.89
C PHE A 261 15.89 8.23 -5.19
N ARG A 262 14.90 8.66 -4.41
CA ARG A 262 14.31 10.00 -4.52
C ARG A 262 15.31 11.12 -4.20
N THR A 263 16.11 10.96 -3.15
CA THR A 263 17.21 11.87 -2.81
C THR A 263 18.21 12.00 -3.97
N GLY A 264 18.58 10.89 -4.62
CA GLY A 264 19.42 10.91 -5.82
C GLY A 264 18.82 11.72 -6.96
N ASN A 265 17.57 11.42 -7.31
CA ASN A 265 16.84 12.11 -8.39
C ASN A 265 16.62 13.60 -8.11
N ILE A 266 16.29 13.98 -6.88
CA ILE A 266 16.14 15.38 -6.49
C ILE A 266 17.48 16.12 -6.62
N ASN A 267 18.59 15.49 -6.22
CA ASN A 267 19.92 16.08 -6.40
C ASN A 267 20.29 16.25 -7.88
N LEU A 268 19.92 15.31 -8.76
CA LEU A 268 20.07 15.50 -10.22
C LEU A 268 19.29 16.73 -10.71
N LYS A 269 18.02 16.88 -10.31
CA LYS A 269 17.20 18.06 -10.65
C LYS A 269 17.79 19.38 -10.12
N LEU A 270 18.48 19.33 -8.99
CA LEU A 270 19.20 20.47 -8.41
C LEU A 270 20.60 20.67 -9.00
N SER A 271 20.99 19.94 -10.06
CA SER A 271 22.32 19.96 -10.67
C SER A 271 23.46 19.61 -9.70
N LYS A 272 23.16 18.82 -8.66
CA LYS A 272 24.11 18.34 -7.64
C LYS A 272 24.54 16.90 -7.93
N SER A 273 25.21 16.68 -9.06
CA SER A 273 25.54 15.33 -9.54
C SER A 273 26.39 14.51 -8.56
N ASN A 274 27.27 15.14 -7.77
CA ASN A 274 28.07 14.43 -6.76
C ASN A 274 27.24 13.96 -5.56
N ASP A 275 26.22 14.72 -5.15
CA ASP A 275 25.32 14.31 -4.06
C ASP A 275 24.34 13.24 -4.55
N ALA A 276 23.90 13.32 -5.81
CA ALA A 276 23.13 12.27 -6.45
C ALA A 276 23.91 10.95 -6.50
N LEU A 277 25.18 11.00 -6.94
CA LEU A 277 26.07 9.84 -6.99
C LEU A 277 26.17 9.15 -5.62
N LYS A 278 26.41 9.91 -4.54
CA LYS A 278 26.49 9.36 -3.17
C LYS A 278 25.20 8.66 -2.74
N ALA A 279 24.04 9.26 -3.05
CA ALA A 279 22.75 8.69 -2.67
C ALA A 279 22.48 7.36 -3.38
N PHE A 280 22.71 7.30 -4.69
CA PHE A 280 22.54 6.06 -5.45
C PHE A 280 23.58 4.99 -5.09
N GLN A 281 24.84 5.37 -4.83
CA GLN A 281 25.87 4.44 -4.34
C GLN A 281 25.46 3.79 -3.03
N LYS A 282 25.04 4.60 -2.05
CA LYS A 282 24.55 4.10 -0.76
C LYS A 282 23.37 3.14 -0.92
N LEU A 283 22.46 3.43 -1.88
CA LEU A 283 21.34 2.55 -2.19
C LEU A 283 21.80 1.18 -2.70
N VAL A 284 22.64 1.14 -3.74
CA VAL A 284 23.06 -0.13 -4.34
C VAL A 284 24.00 -0.94 -3.44
N GLU A 285 24.76 -0.28 -2.58
CA GLU A 285 25.65 -0.93 -1.61
C GLU A 285 24.88 -1.56 -0.44
N LYS A 286 23.91 -0.83 0.13
CA LYS A 286 23.15 -1.29 1.30
C LYS A 286 22.00 -2.25 0.93
N TYR A 287 21.43 -2.11 -0.27
CA TYR A 287 20.24 -2.84 -0.71
C TYR A 287 20.42 -3.53 -2.08
N PRO A 288 21.48 -4.33 -2.30
CA PRO A 288 21.87 -4.82 -3.64
C PRO A 288 20.85 -5.75 -4.35
N LYS A 289 19.85 -6.25 -3.62
CA LYS A 289 18.78 -7.13 -4.14
C LYS A 289 17.44 -6.40 -4.29
N ASP A 290 17.34 -5.16 -3.82
CA ASP A 290 16.12 -4.38 -3.92
C ASP A 290 15.89 -3.94 -5.37
N ARG A 291 14.64 -3.99 -5.84
CA ARG A 291 14.30 -3.62 -7.23
C ARG A 291 14.66 -2.17 -7.53
N ILE A 292 14.45 -1.26 -6.58
CA ILE A 292 14.80 0.16 -6.71
C ILE A 292 16.32 0.34 -6.78
N ALA A 293 17.08 -0.52 -6.11
CA ALA A 293 18.55 -0.51 -6.22
C ALA A 293 19.01 -0.96 -7.61
N ILE A 294 18.41 -2.01 -8.19
CA ILE A 294 18.67 -2.43 -9.57
C ILE A 294 18.42 -1.26 -10.53
N ASP A 295 17.30 -0.55 -10.35
CA ASP A 295 16.94 0.62 -11.15
C ASP A 295 17.92 1.79 -10.97
N ALA A 296 18.45 2.01 -9.76
CA ALA A 296 19.47 3.02 -9.47
C ALA A 296 20.79 2.81 -10.20
N HIS A 297 21.12 1.58 -10.61
CA HIS A 297 22.33 1.34 -11.39
C HIS A 297 22.31 2.07 -12.74
N LEU A 298 21.14 2.29 -13.34
CA LEU A 298 21.04 3.04 -14.60
C LEU A 298 21.52 4.49 -14.41
N GLU A 299 21.06 5.14 -13.35
CA GLU A 299 21.45 6.52 -13.03
C GLU A 299 22.92 6.64 -12.61
N LEU A 300 23.46 5.65 -11.87
CA LEU A 300 24.89 5.59 -11.58
C LEU A 300 25.74 5.47 -12.84
N GLY A 301 25.35 4.58 -13.76
CA GLY A 301 26.01 4.43 -15.05
C GLY A 301 26.02 5.74 -15.83
N LYS A 302 24.86 6.40 -15.97
CA LYS A 302 24.74 7.71 -16.64
C LYS A 302 25.64 8.76 -16.01
N LEU A 303 25.70 8.84 -14.68
CA LEU A 303 26.57 9.76 -13.95
C LEU A 303 28.06 9.52 -14.21
N TYR A 304 28.51 8.27 -14.25
CA TYR A 304 29.91 7.94 -14.60
C TYR A 304 30.21 8.21 -16.08
N THR A 305 29.27 7.96 -16.99
CA THR A 305 29.38 8.30 -18.41
C THR A 305 29.54 9.81 -18.63
N GLN A 306 28.79 10.64 -17.89
CA GLN A 306 28.96 12.11 -17.93
C GLN A 306 30.38 12.54 -17.50
N LYS A 307 30.98 11.81 -16.56
CA LYS A 307 32.38 12.01 -16.13
C LYS A 307 33.42 11.38 -17.08
N LYS A 308 32.97 10.75 -18.18
CA LYS A 308 33.79 9.95 -19.11
C LYS A 308 34.51 8.77 -18.43
N GLU A 309 34.01 8.34 -17.27
CA GLU A 309 34.53 7.20 -16.52
C GLU A 309 33.85 5.91 -16.99
N TYR A 310 33.95 5.60 -18.29
CA TYR A 310 33.24 4.48 -18.93
C TYR A 310 33.56 3.13 -18.29
N SER A 311 34.77 2.94 -17.76
CA SER A 311 35.15 1.71 -17.05
C SER A 311 34.36 1.47 -15.78
N LYS A 312 33.94 2.53 -15.09
CA LYS A 312 33.06 2.46 -13.93
C LYS A 312 31.59 2.41 -14.33
N ALA A 313 31.22 3.03 -15.45
CA ALA A 313 29.83 3.06 -15.92
C ALA A 313 29.32 1.67 -16.34
N SER A 314 30.10 0.92 -17.13
CA SER A 314 29.72 -0.39 -17.69
C SER A 314 29.13 -1.39 -16.67
N PRO A 315 29.77 -1.69 -15.52
CA PRO A 315 29.21 -2.65 -14.57
C PRO A 315 27.86 -2.22 -14.00
N HIS A 316 27.61 -0.92 -13.87
CA HIS A 316 26.29 -0.43 -13.46
C HIS A 316 25.25 -0.68 -14.55
N PHE A 317 25.55 -0.40 -15.83
CA PHE A 317 24.61 -0.72 -16.90
C PHE A 317 24.32 -2.21 -17.03
N ILE A 318 25.33 -3.08 -16.84
CA ILE A 318 25.12 -4.54 -16.80
C ILE A 318 24.13 -4.90 -15.69
N LYS A 319 24.25 -4.32 -14.50
CA LYS A 319 23.32 -4.59 -13.40
C LYS A 319 21.91 -4.06 -13.67
N ALA A 320 21.81 -2.87 -14.28
CA ALA A 320 20.52 -2.27 -14.66
C ALA A 320 19.78 -3.06 -15.76
N GLN A 321 20.46 -3.93 -16.53
CA GLN A 321 19.81 -4.84 -17.47
C GLN A 321 18.95 -5.92 -16.77
N GLU A 322 19.12 -6.13 -15.47
CA GLU A 322 18.29 -7.04 -14.66
C GLU A 322 16.94 -6.44 -14.27
N SER A 323 16.66 -5.16 -14.59
CA SER A 323 15.38 -4.53 -14.28
C SER A 323 14.22 -5.26 -14.96
N GLU A 324 13.09 -5.37 -14.24
CA GLU A 324 11.83 -5.89 -14.78
C GLU A 324 11.18 -4.89 -15.75
N ILE A 325 11.60 -3.62 -15.72
CA ILE A 325 11.06 -2.54 -16.56
C ILE A 325 11.79 -2.54 -17.91
N ILE A 326 11.03 -2.78 -18.97
CA ILE A 326 11.56 -2.95 -20.34
C ILE A 326 12.30 -1.71 -20.83
N GLU A 327 11.79 -0.52 -20.52
CA GLU A 327 12.39 0.76 -20.86
C GLU A 327 13.77 0.91 -20.18
N MET A 328 13.88 0.54 -18.90
CA MET A 328 15.11 0.69 -18.13
C MET A 328 16.21 -0.25 -18.61
N LYS A 329 15.92 -1.53 -18.83
CA LYS A 329 16.93 -2.47 -19.36
C LYS A 329 17.30 -2.16 -20.81
N THR A 330 16.40 -1.59 -21.60
CA THR A 330 16.68 -1.11 -22.96
C THR A 330 17.64 0.06 -22.93
N GLU A 331 17.34 1.08 -22.14
CA GLU A 331 18.20 2.26 -21.96
C GLU A 331 19.57 1.86 -21.39
N ALA A 332 19.61 0.96 -20.41
CA ALA A 332 20.86 0.42 -19.86
C ALA A 332 21.72 -0.26 -20.94
N SER A 333 21.09 -1.05 -21.83
CA SER A 333 21.80 -1.74 -22.91
C SER A 333 22.37 -0.77 -23.93
N TYR A 334 21.64 0.31 -24.24
CA TYR A 334 22.13 1.37 -25.10
C TYR A 334 23.37 2.06 -24.50
N TYR A 335 23.29 2.51 -23.25
CA TYR A 335 24.42 3.18 -22.62
C TYR A 335 25.61 2.27 -22.32
N LEU A 336 25.37 0.97 -22.10
CA LEU A 336 26.44 -0.02 -22.06
C LEU A 336 27.17 -0.05 -23.41
N GLY A 337 26.42 -0.12 -24.51
CA GLY A 337 26.98 -0.08 -25.86
C GLY A 337 27.81 1.19 -26.11
N GLU A 338 27.30 2.36 -25.72
CA GLU A 338 28.02 3.62 -25.89
C GLU A 338 29.29 3.66 -25.03
N SER A 339 29.24 3.11 -23.82
CA SER A 339 30.39 3.04 -22.89
C SER A 339 31.48 2.12 -23.40
N GLU A 340 31.13 0.94 -23.94
CA GLU A 340 32.11 0.02 -24.51
C GLU A 340 32.68 0.54 -25.84
N ALA A 341 31.86 1.19 -26.67
CA ALA A 341 32.33 1.82 -27.90
C ALA A 341 33.33 2.95 -27.62
N ALA A 342 33.07 3.78 -26.59
CA ALA A 342 34.00 4.82 -26.14
C ALA A 342 35.33 4.25 -25.59
N ARG A 343 35.33 2.98 -25.19
CA ARG A 343 36.52 2.23 -24.76
C ARG A 343 37.16 1.41 -25.89
N GLU A 344 36.71 1.61 -27.13
CA GLU A 344 37.17 0.89 -28.33
C GLU A 344 36.90 -0.63 -28.29
N LYS A 345 36.01 -1.07 -27.40
CA LYS A 345 35.57 -2.47 -27.30
C LYS A 345 34.35 -2.69 -28.17
N TYR A 346 34.56 -2.62 -29.48
CA TYR A 346 33.47 -2.59 -30.45
C TYR A 346 32.62 -3.87 -30.47
N ASN A 347 33.20 -5.04 -30.22
CA ASN A 347 32.44 -6.30 -30.10
C ASN A 347 31.50 -6.30 -28.89
N ASP A 348 32.00 -5.85 -27.73
CA ASP A 348 31.20 -5.72 -26.50
C ASP A 348 30.07 -4.71 -26.71
N ALA A 349 30.35 -3.61 -27.41
CA ALA A 349 29.35 -2.60 -27.77
C ALA A 349 28.25 -3.17 -28.67
N ILE A 350 28.63 -3.90 -29.72
CA ILE A 350 27.68 -4.57 -30.64
C ILE A 350 26.77 -5.53 -29.85
N ALA A 351 27.34 -6.37 -28.99
CA ALA A 351 26.57 -7.32 -28.19
C ALA A 351 25.57 -6.61 -27.25
N ALA A 352 25.92 -5.45 -26.71
CA ALA A 352 25.00 -4.66 -25.89
C ALA A 352 23.82 -4.10 -26.71
N TYR A 353 24.06 -3.62 -27.92
CA TYR A 353 22.98 -3.15 -28.81
C TYR A 353 22.10 -4.30 -29.33
N GLU A 354 22.67 -5.48 -29.59
CA GLU A 354 21.91 -6.65 -30.01
C GLU A 354 20.90 -7.11 -28.94
N ARG A 355 21.20 -6.91 -27.65
CA ARG A 355 20.23 -7.17 -26.58
C ARG A 355 18.96 -6.34 -26.72
N ILE A 356 19.05 -5.08 -27.17
CA ILE A 356 17.89 -4.22 -27.40
C ILE A 356 16.94 -4.86 -28.41
N ILE A 357 17.49 -5.41 -29.48
CA ILE A 357 16.74 -6.10 -30.54
C ILE A 357 16.07 -7.37 -29.96
N ASN A 358 16.81 -8.11 -29.14
CA ASN A 358 16.36 -9.38 -28.57
C ASN A 358 15.33 -9.21 -27.42
N TYR A 359 15.14 -8.00 -26.89
CA TYR A 359 14.11 -7.77 -25.87
C TYR A 359 12.69 -7.82 -26.42
N GLY A 360 12.49 -7.77 -27.75
CA GLY A 360 11.16 -7.81 -28.36
C GLY A 360 10.32 -6.57 -28.06
N ILE A 361 10.96 -5.41 -27.99
CA ILE A 361 10.29 -4.14 -27.72
C ILE A 361 9.39 -3.70 -28.88
N SER A 362 8.20 -3.18 -28.56
CA SER A 362 7.26 -2.67 -29.56
C SER A 362 7.70 -1.32 -30.15
N ASP A 363 8.45 -0.54 -29.38
CA ASP A 363 9.01 0.73 -29.84
C ASP A 363 10.21 0.48 -30.77
N MET A 364 9.94 0.56 -32.07
CA MET A 364 10.93 0.34 -33.12
C MET A 364 12.00 1.44 -33.21
N SER A 365 11.84 2.57 -32.50
CA SER A 365 12.86 3.64 -32.47
C SER A 365 14.16 3.14 -31.83
N TRP A 366 14.07 2.39 -30.74
CA TRP A 366 15.21 1.77 -30.08
C TRP A 366 15.87 0.68 -30.93
N VAL A 367 15.07 -0.13 -31.62
CA VAL A 367 15.57 -1.21 -32.49
C VAL A 367 16.33 -0.62 -33.68
N SER A 368 15.75 0.39 -34.33
CA SER A 368 16.37 1.06 -35.47
C SER A 368 17.66 1.80 -35.07
N LEU A 369 17.65 2.49 -33.93
CA LEU A 369 18.85 3.10 -33.35
C LEU A 369 19.93 2.06 -33.03
N ALA A 370 19.56 0.92 -32.45
CA ALA A 370 20.49 -0.17 -32.16
C ALA A 370 21.17 -0.67 -33.44
N TYR A 371 20.43 -0.89 -34.53
CA TYR A 371 21.01 -1.29 -35.81
C TYR A 371 21.98 -0.25 -36.38
N VAL A 372 21.65 1.04 -36.30
CA VAL A 372 22.59 2.11 -36.71
C VAL A 372 23.87 2.03 -35.89
N LYS A 373 23.76 1.90 -34.57
CA LYS A 373 24.92 1.82 -33.66
C LYS A 373 25.76 0.56 -33.89
N ILE A 374 25.13 -0.59 -34.16
CA ILE A 374 25.83 -1.82 -34.56
C ILE A 374 26.61 -1.59 -35.86
N GLY A 375 25.98 -0.97 -36.88
CA GLY A 375 26.63 -0.63 -38.14
C GLY A 375 27.88 0.22 -37.93
N VAL A 376 27.77 1.29 -37.14
CA VAL A 376 28.90 2.18 -36.81
C VAL A 376 30.07 1.42 -36.17
N ASN A 377 29.80 0.51 -35.23
CA ASN A 377 30.84 -0.26 -34.56
C ASN A 377 31.46 -1.33 -35.47
N LYS A 378 30.67 -1.96 -36.35
CA LYS A 378 31.18 -2.88 -37.38
C LYS A 378 32.09 -2.18 -38.39
N GLU A 379 31.81 -0.93 -38.75
CA GLU A 379 32.71 -0.12 -39.56
C GLU A 379 34.07 0.12 -38.87
N ARG A 380 34.08 0.36 -37.55
CA ARG A 380 35.32 0.49 -36.76
C ARG A 380 36.14 -0.79 -36.78
N LEU A 381 35.48 -1.94 -36.78
CA LEU A 381 36.07 -3.27 -36.94
C LEU A 381 36.44 -3.64 -38.39
N LYS A 382 36.14 -2.78 -39.37
CA LYS A 382 36.35 -3.02 -40.80
C LYS A 382 35.52 -4.19 -41.38
N LEU A 383 34.39 -4.52 -40.73
CA LEU A 383 33.41 -5.50 -41.20
C LEU A 383 32.39 -4.80 -42.10
N TRP A 384 32.82 -4.45 -43.32
CA TRP A 384 32.08 -3.54 -44.20
C TRP A 384 30.72 -4.07 -44.64
N ASP A 385 30.63 -5.36 -44.96
CA ASP A 385 29.39 -5.97 -45.44
C ASP A 385 28.38 -6.17 -44.30
N ASP A 386 28.86 -6.57 -43.13
CA ASP A 386 28.02 -6.67 -41.94
C ASP A 386 27.53 -5.29 -41.47
N ALA A 387 28.36 -4.25 -41.60
CA ALA A 387 27.97 -2.88 -41.28
C ALA A 387 26.86 -2.40 -42.23
N ARG A 388 27.00 -2.69 -43.53
CA ARG A 388 26.02 -2.39 -44.55
C ARG A 388 24.67 -3.07 -44.27
N ALA A 389 24.70 -4.36 -43.94
CA ALA A 389 23.51 -5.12 -43.58
C ALA A 389 22.80 -4.49 -42.37
N SER A 390 23.55 -4.09 -41.34
CA SER A 390 22.98 -3.41 -40.17
C SER A 390 22.32 -2.06 -40.53
N TYR A 391 22.91 -1.24 -41.40
CA TYR A 391 22.25 0.00 -41.85
C TYR A 391 21.00 -0.26 -42.69
N GLN A 392 20.97 -1.32 -43.51
CA GLN A 392 19.78 -1.70 -44.26
C GLN A 392 18.63 -2.10 -43.33
N MET A 393 18.92 -2.97 -42.34
CA MET A 393 17.97 -3.35 -41.31
C MET A 393 17.43 -2.13 -40.56
N ALA A 394 18.28 -1.16 -40.23
CA ALA A 394 17.83 0.08 -39.60
C ALA A 394 16.83 0.83 -40.49
N LEU A 395 17.12 1.00 -41.78
CA LEU A 395 16.32 1.77 -42.74
C LEU A 395 14.93 1.18 -43.04
N GLU A 396 14.75 -0.12 -42.84
CA GLU A 396 13.44 -0.78 -42.98
C GLU A 396 12.42 -0.31 -41.92
N ILE A 397 12.91 0.11 -40.75
CA ILE A 397 12.10 0.45 -39.57
C ILE A 397 12.35 1.87 -39.05
N LEU A 398 13.18 2.66 -39.74
CA LEU A 398 13.61 4.00 -39.30
C LEU A 398 12.56 5.06 -39.61
N GLU A 399 12.00 5.67 -38.57
CA GLU A 399 11.10 6.82 -38.69
C GLU A 399 11.81 8.17 -38.50
N ASP A 400 12.87 8.20 -37.68
CA ASP A 400 13.67 9.40 -37.43
C ASP A 400 14.43 9.86 -38.68
N LYS A 401 14.15 11.09 -39.13
CA LYS A 401 14.68 11.62 -40.39
C LYS A 401 16.19 11.83 -40.37
N ASP A 402 16.75 12.22 -39.23
CA ASP A 402 18.17 12.53 -39.12
C ASP A 402 18.99 11.23 -39.11
N LEU A 403 18.54 10.25 -38.34
CA LEU A 403 19.12 8.90 -38.32
C LEU A 403 18.98 8.21 -39.69
N LYS A 404 17.86 8.40 -40.39
CA LYS A 404 17.66 7.87 -41.74
C LYS A 404 18.67 8.47 -42.71
N THR A 405 18.79 9.80 -42.72
CA THR A 405 19.76 10.52 -43.56
C THR A 405 21.19 10.07 -43.25
N PHE A 406 21.52 9.89 -41.97
CA PHE A 406 22.81 9.38 -41.55
C PHE A 406 23.08 7.97 -42.10
N ALA A 407 22.16 7.04 -41.91
CA ALA A 407 22.31 5.64 -42.35
C ALA A 407 22.40 5.53 -43.88
N GLU A 408 21.59 6.27 -44.64
CA GLU A 408 21.67 6.35 -46.10
C GLU A 408 23.03 6.89 -46.57
N GLY A 409 23.51 7.95 -45.91
CA GLY A 409 24.83 8.52 -46.17
C GLY A 409 25.96 7.50 -45.95
N ARG A 410 25.94 6.76 -44.83
CA ARG A 410 26.91 5.68 -44.56
C ARG A 410 26.82 4.57 -45.61
N LEU A 411 25.61 4.16 -45.99
CA LEU A 411 25.40 3.11 -47.00
C LEU A 411 26.01 3.48 -48.36
N LYS A 412 25.87 4.75 -48.78
CA LYS A 412 26.47 5.26 -50.02
C LYS A 412 28.00 5.20 -49.98
N VAL A 413 28.61 5.58 -48.87
CA VAL A 413 30.07 5.52 -48.66
C VAL A 413 30.57 4.07 -48.74
N LEU A 414 29.88 3.12 -48.09
CA LEU A 414 30.25 1.71 -48.09
C LEU A 414 30.15 1.07 -49.49
N LYS A 415 29.09 1.38 -50.26
CA LYS A 415 28.94 0.91 -51.64
C LYS A 415 30.04 1.44 -52.57
N ALA A 416 30.41 2.72 -52.45
CA ALA A 416 31.49 3.29 -53.25
C ALA A 416 32.84 2.62 -52.96
N ARG A 417 33.08 2.22 -51.71
CA ARG A 417 34.30 1.52 -51.31
C ARG A 417 34.43 0.13 -51.93
N GLU A 418 33.33 -0.57 -52.11
CA GLU A 418 33.31 -1.87 -52.80
C GLU A 418 33.61 -1.72 -54.29
N ALA A 419 32.97 -0.73 -54.94
CA ALA A 419 33.16 -0.46 -56.36
C ALA A 419 34.61 -0.08 -56.73
N GLY A 420 35.36 0.53 -55.81
CA GLY A 420 36.78 0.87 -55.99
C GLY A 420 37.77 -0.24 -55.63
N LYS A 421 37.30 -1.43 -55.22
CA LYS A 421 38.14 -2.61 -54.93
C LYS A 421 38.15 -3.65 -56.06
N ASN A 422 37.29 -3.48 -57.08
CA ASN A 422 37.16 -4.40 -58.21
C ASN A 422 38.07 -4.03 -59.37
#